data_AF-A0AAW2X0S8-F1
#
_entry.id   AF-A0AAW2X0S8-F1
#
_cell.length_a   1.000
_cell.length_b   1.000
_cell.length_c   1.000
_cell.angle_alpha   90.00
_cell.angle_beta   90.00
_cell.angle_gamma   90.00
#
_symmetry.space_group_name_H-M   'P 1'
#
loop_
_entity.id
_entity.type
_entity.pdbx_description
1 polymer ?
#
loop_
_entity_poly.entity_id
_entity_poly.type
_entity_poly.pdbx_seq_one_letter_code
_entity_poly.pdbx_strand_id
1 'polypeptide(L)'
;MSNLEKLDFVALDITGNNYLSWVLDAEIHLDANDFENTIKEGNEASTQEKAKAMIFLRHHLHEGLKIEYLTIKDLLVLWNNLKERYDYQKTVILSKARYDWMYLRLQDFKTVSEYNSAMFRISSQLKLCGETITDVDMLEETFSTFHASNMLLQ
;
A
#
# COMPACT_ATOMS: atom_id res chain seq x y z
N MET A 1 -5.53 -10.20 31.33
CA MET A 1 -4.63 -10.18 30.17
C MET A 1 -5.49 -10.46 28.96
N SER A 2 -5.79 -9.46 28.14
CA SER A 2 -6.49 -9.67 26.88
C SER A 2 -5.59 -10.51 25.98
N ASN A 3 -6.07 -11.67 25.54
CA ASN A 3 -5.52 -12.32 24.35
C ASN A 3 -5.78 -11.35 23.21
N LEU A 4 -4.83 -10.46 22.93
CA LEU A 4 -4.78 -9.78 21.64
C LEU A 4 -4.53 -10.90 20.63
N GLU A 5 -5.61 -11.39 20.02
CA GLU A 5 -5.52 -12.24 18.85
C GLU A 5 -4.54 -11.58 17.88
N LYS A 6 -3.58 -12.38 17.43
CA LYS A 6 -2.48 -11.92 16.58
C LYS A 6 -3.08 -11.60 15.21
N LEU A 7 -3.01 -10.34 14.80
CA LEU A 7 -3.36 -9.92 13.45
C LEU A 7 -2.46 -10.62 12.43
N ASP A 8 -3.00 -10.92 11.25
CA ASP A 8 -2.25 -11.49 10.14
C ASP A 8 -1.29 -10.44 9.53
N PHE A 9 -1.74 -9.17 9.50
CA PHE A 9 -0.93 -8.01 9.13
C PHE A 9 -1.38 -6.75 9.88
N VAL A 10 -0.68 -5.63 9.65
CA VAL A 10 -0.94 -4.38 10.38
C VAL A 10 -2.36 -3.88 10.08
N ALA A 11 -3.15 -3.64 11.14
CA ALA A 11 -4.50 -3.09 10.98
C ALA A 11 -4.50 -1.72 10.29
N LEU A 12 -5.59 -1.40 9.58
CA LEU A 12 -5.78 -0.08 8.97
C LEU A 12 -5.80 0.97 10.07
N ASP A 13 -4.85 1.89 10.01
CA ASP A 13 -4.74 2.99 10.96
C ASP A 13 -5.90 3.99 10.77
N ILE A 14 -6.33 4.63 11.86
CA ILE A 14 -7.44 5.59 11.82
C ILE A 14 -7.16 6.80 10.91
N THR A 15 -5.90 7.17 10.72
CA THR A 15 -5.49 8.24 9.80
C THR A 15 -5.45 7.78 8.33
N GLY A 16 -5.45 6.47 8.08
CA GLY A 16 -5.31 5.87 6.75
C GLY A 16 -3.90 5.96 6.17
N ASN A 17 -2.88 6.31 6.95
CA ASN A 17 -1.50 6.43 6.44
C ASN A 17 -0.95 5.14 5.82
N ASN A 18 -1.45 3.97 6.27
CA ASN A 18 -1.10 2.66 5.73
C ASN A 18 -2.19 2.09 4.80
N TYR A 19 -3.13 2.91 4.30
CA TYR A 19 -4.28 2.44 3.53
C TYR A 19 -3.88 1.61 2.30
N LEU A 20 -2.94 2.08 1.48
CA LEU A 20 -2.56 1.34 0.26
C LEU A 20 -1.90 -0.01 0.56
N SER A 21 -1.02 -0.08 1.57
CA SER A 21 -0.42 -1.35 1.97
C SER A 21 -1.46 -2.29 2.59
N TRP A 22 -2.38 -1.74 3.37
CA TRP A 22 -3.46 -2.51 3.98
C TRP A 22 -4.43 -3.08 2.93
N VAL A 23 -4.77 -2.31 1.88
CA VAL A 23 -5.57 -2.78 0.75
C VAL A 23 -4.88 -3.96 0.08
N LEU A 24 -3.58 -3.83 -0.22
CA LEU A 24 -2.80 -4.90 -0.83
C LEU A 24 -2.81 -6.18 0.02
N ASP A 25 -2.53 -6.07 1.32
CA ASP A 25 -2.52 -7.21 2.23
C ASP A 25 -3.92 -7.86 2.37
N ALA A 26 -4.97 -7.03 2.42
CA ALA A 26 -6.35 -7.49 2.49
C ALA A 26 -6.80 -8.21 1.21
N GLU A 27 -6.48 -7.66 0.02
CA GLU A 27 -6.79 -8.28 -1.27
C GLU A 27 -6.07 -9.63 -1.41
N ILE A 28 -4.78 -9.72 -1.07
CA ILE A 28 -4.02 -10.98 -1.08
C ILE A 28 -4.65 -12.01 -0.15
N HIS A 29 -5.06 -11.60 1.05
CA HIS A 29 -5.69 -12.53 2.00
C HIS A 29 -7.07 -12.99 1.52
N LEU A 30 -7.88 -12.09 0.95
CA LEU A 30 -9.17 -12.46 0.37
C LEU A 30 -9.00 -13.42 -0.81
N ASP A 31 -8.04 -13.18 -1.69
CA ASP A 31 -7.70 -14.06 -2.81
C ASP A 31 -7.25 -15.45 -2.33
N ALA A 32 -6.33 -15.50 -1.36
CA ALA A 32 -5.83 -16.77 -0.80
C ALA A 32 -6.91 -17.63 -0.11
N ASN A 33 -8.08 -17.05 0.19
CA ASN A 33 -9.22 -17.73 0.80
C ASN A 33 -10.43 -17.85 -0.14
N ASP A 34 -10.28 -17.58 -1.44
CA ASP A 34 -11.36 -17.58 -2.44
C ASP A 34 -12.49 -16.58 -2.15
N PHE A 35 -12.19 -15.53 -1.37
CA PHE A 35 -13.15 -14.49 -0.96
C PHE A 35 -13.02 -13.20 -1.78
N GLU A 36 -12.13 -13.11 -2.76
CA GLU A 36 -11.92 -11.90 -3.58
C GLU A 36 -13.22 -11.38 -4.23
N ASN A 37 -14.12 -12.29 -4.62
CA ASN A 37 -15.41 -11.90 -5.21
C ASN A 37 -16.31 -11.14 -4.22
N THR A 38 -16.14 -11.30 -2.90
CA THR A 38 -17.02 -10.68 -1.89
C THR A 38 -16.96 -9.15 -1.87
N ILE A 39 -15.88 -8.56 -2.41
CA ILE A 39 -15.68 -7.11 -2.54
C ILE A 39 -15.97 -6.59 -3.97
N LYS A 40 -16.53 -7.44 -4.85
CA LYS A 40 -16.94 -7.06 -6.21
C LYS A 40 -18.45 -6.79 -6.28
N GLU A 41 -18.86 -5.86 -7.14
CA GLU A 41 -20.28 -5.63 -7.41
C GLU A 41 -20.93 -6.85 -8.06
N GLY A 42 -22.19 -7.13 -7.71
CA GLY A 42 -22.94 -8.27 -8.25
C GLY A 42 -22.43 -9.64 -7.82
N ASN A 43 -21.62 -9.73 -6.77
CA ASN A 43 -21.04 -11.00 -6.33
C ASN A 43 -22.09 -12.03 -5.87
N GLU A 44 -21.83 -13.28 -6.22
CA GLU A 44 -22.67 -14.45 -5.89
C GLU A 44 -22.18 -15.19 -4.64
N ALA A 45 -21.29 -14.57 -3.86
CA ALA A 45 -20.74 -15.19 -2.66
C ALA A 45 -21.86 -15.53 -1.64
N SER A 46 -21.74 -16.70 -1.04
CA SER A 46 -22.63 -17.17 0.00
C SER A 46 -22.62 -16.24 1.22
N THR A 47 -23.70 -16.29 2.00
CA THR A 47 -23.78 -15.55 3.28
C THR A 47 -22.64 -15.92 4.24
N GLN A 48 -22.18 -17.18 4.19
CA GLN A 48 -21.09 -17.65 5.04
C GLN A 48 -19.74 -17.04 4.61
N GLU A 49 -19.45 -16.99 3.32
CA GLU A 49 -18.22 -16.36 2.80
C GLU A 49 -18.20 -14.86 3.12
N LYS A 50 -19.32 -14.17 2.87
CA LYS A 50 -19.47 -12.76 3.24
C LYS A 50 -19.24 -12.52 4.74
N ALA A 51 -19.78 -13.37 5.60
CA ALA A 51 -19.59 -13.26 7.04
C ALA A 51 -18.12 -13.50 7.46
N LYS A 52 -17.45 -14.51 6.90
CA LYS A 52 -16.03 -14.79 7.17
C LYS A 52 -15.13 -13.63 6.74
N ALA A 53 -15.32 -13.14 5.51
CA ALA A 53 -14.58 -12.00 4.98
C ALA A 53 -14.86 -10.71 5.78
N MET A 54 -16.10 -10.51 6.24
CA MET A 54 -16.46 -9.39 7.11
C MET A 54 -15.80 -9.44 8.49
N ILE A 55 -15.76 -10.62 9.12
CA ILE A 55 -15.05 -10.81 10.40
C ILE A 55 -13.56 -10.50 10.22
N PHE A 56 -12.96 -11.07 9.17
CA PHE A 56 -11.55 -10.84 8.83
C PHE A 56 -11.24 -9.35 8.61
N LEU A 57 -12.02 -8.67 7.76
CA LEU A 57 -11.78 -7.26 7.47
C LEU A 57 -11.90 -6.41 8.73
N ARG A 58 -12.97 -6.62 9.52
CA ARG A 58 -13.16 -5.90 10.78
C ARG A 58 -12.06 -6.18 11.80
N HIS A 59 -11.52 -7.39 11.85
CA HIS A 59 -10.40 -7.73 12.73
C HIS A 59 -9.17 -6.88 12.44
N HIS A 60 -8.96 -6.56 11.16
CA HIS A 60 -7.84 -5.77 10.66
C HIS A 60 -8.14 -4.26 10.56
N LEU A 61 -9.15 -3.75 11.28
CA LEU A 61 -9.40 -2.32 11.42
C LEU A 61 -8.95 -1.81 12.79
N HIS A 62 -8.44 -0.58 12.83
CA HIS A 62 -8.29 0.14 14.09
C HIS A 62 -9.64 0.24 14.83
N GLU A 63 -9.60 0.19 16.16
CA GLU A 63 -10.81 0.12 16.99
C GLU A 63 -11.78 1.29 16.76
N GLY A 64 -11.24 2.50 16.57
CA GLY A 64 -12.03 3.69 16.22
C GLY A 64 -12.82 3.50 14.92
N LEU A 65 -12.24 2.84 13.90
CA LEU A 65 -12.93 2.55 12.65
C LEU A 65 -14.04 1.52 12.85
N LYS A 66 -13.84 0.50 13.70
CA LYS A 66 -14.88 -0.49 14.00
C LYS A 66 -16.12 0.15 14.63
N ILE A 67 -15.91 1.18 15.46
CA ILE A 67 -16.96 1.98 16.09
C ILE A 67 -17.66 2.86 15.05
N GLU A 68 -16.90 3.58 14.23
CA GLU A 68 -17.43 4.45 13.18
C GLU A 68 -18.29 3.69 12.15
N TYR A 69 -17.91 2.44 11.83
CA TYR A 69 -18.63 1.57 10.90
C TYR A 69 -19.45 0.46 11.58
N LEU A 70 -19.81 0.62 12.86
CA LEU A 70 -20.58 -0.34 13.69
C LEU A 70 -21.83 -0.90 13.00
N THR A 71 -22.57 -0.06 12.29
CA THR A 71 -23.89 -0.41 11.72
C THR A 71 -23.79 -1.09 10.35
N ILE A 72 -22.62 -1.07 9.72
CA ILE A 72 -22.40 -1.66 8.40
C ILE A 72 -22.28 -3.17 8.54
N LYS A 73 -23.18 -3.90 7.87
CA LYS A 73 -23.25 -5.37 7.86
C LYS A 73 -22.85 -5.99 6.51
N ASP A 74 -22.80 -5.18 5.47
CA ASP A 74 -22.40 -5.60 4.13
C ASP A 74 -20.91 -5.26 3.90
N LEU A 75 -20.14 -6.27 3.48
CA LEU A 75 -18.68 -6.15 3.28
C LEU A 75 -18.34 -5.20 2.13
N LEU A 76 -19.08 -5.27 1.02
CA LEU A 76 -18.85 -4.42 -0.15
C LEU A 76 -19.08 -2.95 0.21
N VAL A 77 -20.14 -2.67 0.98
CA VAL A 77 -20.40 -1.32 1.50
C VAL A 77 -19.26 -0.84 2.40
N LEU A 78 -18.77 -1.68 3.32
CA LEU A 78 -17.64 -1.32 4.19
C LEU A 78 -16.37 -1.03 3.37
N TRP A 79 -16.04 -1.91 2.43
CA TRP A 79 -14.88 -1.77 1.55
C TRP A 79 -14.92 -0.46 0.75
N ASN A 80 -16.06 -0.17 0.13
CA ASN A 80 -16.25 1.06 -0.64
C ASN A 80 -16.19 2.32 0.23
N ASN A 81 -16.75 2.29 1.44
CA ASN A 81 -16.66 3.42 2.37
C ASN A 81 -15.22 3.70 2.82
N LEU A 82 -14.44 2.66 3.09
CA LEU A 82 -13.01 2.80 3.43
C LEU A 82 -12.22 3.34 2.23
N LYS A 83 -12.55 2.85 1.03
CA LYS A 83 -11.96 3.36 -0.22
C LYS A 83 -12.27 4.84 -0.41
N GLU A 84 -13.53 5.24 -0.41
CA GLU A 84 -13.93 6.64 -0.56
C GLU A 84 -13.23 7.54 0.47
N ARG A 85 -13.11 7.08 1.72
CA ARG A 85 -12.46 7.84 2.78
C ARG A 85 -10.96 8.03 2.55
N TYR A 86 -10.24 7.00 2.09
CA TYR A 86 -8.77 6.99 2.11
C TYR A 86 -8.11 6.95 0.73
N ASP A 87 -8.86 6.91 -0.38
CA ASP A 87 -8.27 6.86 -1.73
C ASP A 87 -7.36 8.06 -2.03
N TYR A 88 -7.60 9.21 -1.37
CA TYR A 88 -6.73 10.38 -1.46
C TYR A 88 -5.28 10.10 -1.02
N GLN A 89 -5.04 9.08 -0.18
CA GLN A 89 -3.71 8.69 0.27
C GLN A 89 -2.83 8.27 -0.92
N LYS A 90 -3.44 7.75 -2.00
CA LYS A 90 -2.74 7.49 -3.25
C LYS A 90 -2.06 8.74 -3.81
N THR A 91 -2.75 9.88 -3.79
CA THR A 91 -2.22 11.16 -4.25
C THR A 91 -1.11 11.68 -3.33
N VAL A 92 -1.26 11.51 -2.01
CA VAL A 92 -0.26 11.93 -1.02
C VAL A 92 1.03 11.12 -1.17
N ILE A 93 0.92 9.79 -1.21
CA ILE A 93 2.07 8.88 -1.38
C ILE A 93 2.73 9.12 -2.74
N LEU A 94 1.96 9.26 -3.81
CA LEU A 94 2.49 9.53 -5.15
C LEU A 94 3.29 10.83 -5.20
N SER A 95 2.74 11.92 -4.65
CA SER A 95 3.40 13.23 -4.64
C SER A 95 4.72 13.18 -3.87
N LYS A 96 4.73 12.51 -2.72
CA LYS A 96 5.94 12.32 -1.91
C LYS A 96 6.96 11.44 -2.64
N ALA A 97 6.54 10.31 -3.20
CA ALA A 97 7.43 9.40 -3.90
C ALA A 97 8.07 10.06 -5.13
N ARG A 98 7.34 10.89 -5.88
CA ARG A 98 7.89 11.68 -7.00
C ARG A 98 8.92 12.70 -6.52
N TYR A 99 8.65 13.39 -5.41
CA TYR A 99 9.59 14.30 -4.80
C TYR A 99 10.87 13.56 -4.38
N ASP A 100 10.71 12.48 -3.62
CA ASP A 100 11.82 11.66 -3.15
C ASP A 100 12.64 11.09 -4.32
N TRP A 101 12.00 10.71 -5.43
CA TRP A 101 12.65 10.26 -6.67
C TRP A 101 13.48 11.37 -7.31
N MET A 102 12.87 12.53 -7.57
CA MET A 102 13.51 13.66 -8.25
C MET A 102 14.71 14.24 -7.49
N TYR A 103 14.73 14.09 -6.16
CA TYR A 103 15.80 14.58 -5.30
C TYR A 103 16.69 13.45 -4.75
N LEU A 104 16.56 12.23 -5.25
CA LEU A 104 17.39 11.12 -4.84
C LEU A 104 18.83 11.33 -5.36
N ARG A 105 19.83 11.35 -4.48
CA ARG A 105 21.24 11.51 -4.88
C ARG A 105 22.15 10.49 -4.22
N LEU A 106 23.03 9.85 -4.99
CA LEU A 106 23.98 8.87 -4.47
C LEU A 106 24.86 9.42 -3.35
N GLN A 107 25.28 10.68 -3.45
CA GLN A 107 26.12 11.36 -2.46
C GLN A 107 25.44 11.57 -1.08
N ASP A 108 24.11 11.49 -1.00
CA ASP A 108 23.38 11.68 0.25
C ASP A 108 23.39 10.39 1.12
N PHE A 109 23.98 9.29 0.63
CA PHE A 109 24.06 7.99 1.29
C PHE A 109 25.51 7.60 1.60
N LYS A 110 25.72 6.81 2.67
CA LYS A 110 27.07 6.36 3.06
C LYS A 110 27.55 5.21 2.19
N THR A 111 26.62 4.40 1.67
CA THR A 111 26.94 3.23 0.84
C THR A 111 26.02 3.12 -0.35
N VAL A 112 26.50 2.47 -1.41
CA VAL A 112 25.70 2.13 -2.59
C VAL A 112 24.49 1.25 -2.22
N SER A 113 24.64 0.37 -1.22
CA SER A 113 23.53 -0.48 -0.75
C SER A 113 22.40 0.34 -0.12
N GLU A 114 22.73 1.38 0.65
CA GLU A 114 21.72 2.27 1.25
C GLU A 114 20.97 3.06 0.15
N TYR A 115 21.70 3.59 -0.82
CA TYR A 115 21.12 4.27 -1.99
C TYR A 115 20.19 3.34 -2.77
N ASN A 116 20.66 2.13 -3.12
CA ASN A 116 19.86 1.15 -3.86
C ASN A 116 18.60 0.75 -3.09
N SER A 117 18.69 0.59 -1.77
CA SER A 117 17.51 0.32 -0.93
C SER A 117 16.51 1.47 -0.93
N ALA A 118 16.98 2.73 -0.91
CA ALA A 118 16.11 3.89 -0.98
C ALA A 118 15.42 4.01 -2.34
N MET A 119 16.17 3.84 -3.43
CA MET A 119 15.66 3.81 -4.80
C MET A 119 14.60 2.71 -4.99
N PHE A 120 14.87 1.50 -4.49
CA PHE A 120 13.92 0.38 -4.57
C PHE A 120 12.64 0.68 -3.79
N ARG A 121 12.75 1.29 -2.60
CA ARG A 121 11.59 1.70 -1.81
C ARG A 121 10.74 2.75 -2.54
N ILE A 122 11.37 3.80 -3.10
CA ILE A 122 10.66 4.86 -3.82
C ILE A 122 9.98 4.30 -5.07
N SER A 123 10.71 3.54 -5.89
CA SER A 123 10.17 2.91 -7.09
C SER A 123 8.99 1.98 -6.78
N SER A 124 9.03 1.25 -5.66
CA SER A 124 7.91 0.41 -5.21
C SER A 124 6.68 1.23 -4.83
N GLN A 125 6.85 2.40 -4.21
CA GLN A 125 5.75 3.32 -3.90
C GLN A 125 5.15 3.93 -5.18
N LEU A 126 5.98 4.32 -6.15
CA LEU A 126 5.51 4.81 -7.46
C LEU A 126 4.69 3.73 -8.18
N LYS A 127 5.18 2.48 -8.21
CA LYS A 127 4.46 1.32 -8.76
C LYS A 127 3.14 1.04 -8.06
N LEU A 128 3.11 1.08 -6.73
CA LEU A 128 1.89 0.94 -5.93
C LEU A 128 0.86 2.02 -6.28
N CYS A 129 1.32 3.23 -6.60
CA CYS A 129 0.47 4.33 -7.04
C CYS A 129 0.10 4.26 -8.54
N GLY A 130 0.52 3.23 -9.27
CA GLY A 130 0.18 3.00 -10.68
C GLY A 130 1.15 3.59 -11.70
N GLU A 131 2.31 4.08 -11.28
CA GLU A 131 3.37 4.47 -12.22
C GLU A 131 4.16 3.26 -12.70
N THR A 132 4.66 3.33 -13.94
CA THR A 132 5.58 2.34 -14.48
C THR A 132 7.01 2.84 -14.28
N ILE A 133 7.79 2.13 -13.46
CA ILE A 133 9.22 2.39 -13.26
C ILE A 133 9.99 1.14 -13.72
N THR A 134 10.80 1.29 -14.75
CA THR A 134 11.61 0.22 -15.34
C THR A 134 13.02 0.19 -14.75
N ASP A 135 13.76 -0.88 -15.02
CA ASP A 135 15.18 -0.97 -14.66
C ASP A 135 16.02 0.08 -15.39
N VAL A 136 15.61 0.46 -16.61
CA VAL A 136 16.27 1.53 -17.37
C VAL A 136 16.09 2.88 -16.66
N ASP A 137 14.87 3.19 -16.20
CA ASP A 137 14.61 4.44 -15.46
C ASP A 137 15.44 4.50 -14.17
N MET A 138 15.56 3.39 -13.43
CA MET A 138 16.41 3.32 -12.23
C MET A 138 17.89 3.53 -12.54
N LEU A 139 18.38 2.99 -13.67
CA LEU A 139 19.76 3.19 -14.11
C LEU A 139 20.01 4.63 -14.55
N GLU A 140 19.14 5.21 -15.36
CA GLU A 140 19.22 6.61 -15.80
C GLU A 140 19.22 7.56 -14.61
N GLU A 141 18.35 7.34 -13.62
CA GLU A 141 18.33 8.13 -12.40
C GLU A 141 19.62 7.94 -11.59
N THR A 142 20.16 6.72 -11.51
CA THR A 142 21.46 6.51 -10.85
C THR A 142 22.58 7.28 -11.55
N PHE A 143 22.61 7.26 -12.88
CA PHE A 143 23.58 8.00 -13.68
C PHE A 143 23.44 9.52 -13.54
N SER A 144 22.20 10.03 -13.44
CA SER A 144 21.90 11.46 -13.26
C SER A 144 22.55 12.05 -12.00
N THR A 145 22.75 11.22 -10.97
CA THR A 145 23.31 11.66 -9.68
C THR A 145 24.83 11.75 -9.64
N PHE A 146 25.54 11.23 -10.66
CA PHE A 146 27.00 11.36 -10.71
C PHE A 146 27.42 12.78 -11.05
N HIS A 147 28.49 13.26 -10.42
CA HIS A 147 29.12 14.52 -10.81
C HIS A 147 29.60 14.43 -12.27
N ALA A 148 29.46 15.50 -13.04
CA ALA A 148 29.84 15.54 -14.46
C ALA A 148 31.30 15.11 -14.72
N SER A 149 32.20 15.29 -13.75
CA SER A 149 33.60 14.84 -13.83
C SER A 149 33.80 13.33 -13.74
N ASN A 150 32.81 12.59 -13.22
CA ASN A 150 32.85 11.13 -13.07
C ASN A 150 32.17 10.40 -14.23
N MET A 151 31.47 11.14 -15.10
CA MET A 151 30.94 10.64 -16.36
C MET A 151 32.08 10.50 -17.37
N LEU A 152 32.76 9.35 -17.37
CA LEU A 152 33.74 9.01 -18.40
C LEU A 152 33.01 8.67 -19.71
N LEU A 153 32.57 9.70 -20.43
CA LEU A 153 32.24 9.65 -21.85
C LEU A 153 33.31 10.42 -22.62
N GLN A 154 34.51 9.84 -22.72
CA GLN A 154 35.53 10.16 -23.71
C GLN A 154 36.18 8.88 -24.23
#